data_AF-A0A952VC36-F1
#
_entry.id   AF-A0A952VC36-F1
#
_cell.length_a   1.000
_cell.length_b   1.000
_cell.length_c   1.000
_cell.angle_alpha   90.00
_cell.angle_beta   90.00
_cell.angle_gamma   90.00
#
_symmetry.space_group_name_H-M   'P 1'
#
loop_
_entity.id
_entity.type
_entity.pdbx_description
1 polymer ?
#
loop_
_entity_poly.entity_id
_entity_poly.type
_entity_poly.pdbx_seq_one_letter_code
_entity_poly.pdbx_strand_id
1 'polypeptide(L)'
;MYLEGNFEGEEPLGAPCRGHERKWRNRCVDKGLKDEWLERLNELTLFDLISICEGHEEEPIGHPRRLPHINLRLREAHIGQVVEKWNMFKAAVGSALGECFDAGRVRGHFEIRSGYASDRKGSEPVEVALLRISARFDMEPSSGSPKNEWFEKSIAAAECFDKKLGRILEAVAE
;
A
#
# COMPACT_ATOMS: atom_id res chain seq x y z
N MET A 1 23.86 -1.72 5.40
CA MET A 1 23.33 -3.08 5.29
C MET A 1 21.89 -3.03 5.76
N TYR A 2 20.96 -2.80 4.83
CA TYR A 2 19.52 -3.02 4.96
C TYR A 2 19.12 -3.62 3.62
N LEU A 3 19.46 -4.90 3.48
CA LEU A 3 18.84 -5.81 2.53
C LEU A 3 17.61 -6.31 3.28
N GLU A 4 16.43 -5.99 2.77
CA GLU A 4 15.24 -6.85 2.82
C GLU A 4 14.11 -6.12 2.09
N GLY A 5 14.20 -6.19 0.76
CA GLY A 5 13.01 -6.36 -0.05
C GLY A 5 12.51 -7.79 0.15
N ASN A 6 11.92 -8.08 1.31
CA ASN A 6 11.02 -9.20 1.45
C ASN A 6 9.61 -8.62 1.30
N PHE A 7 9.03 -8.78 0.11
CA PHE A 7 7.59 -8.97 0.03
C PHE A 7 7.30 -10.31 0.72
N GLU A 8 7.26 -10.31 2.06
CA GLU A 8 6.77 -11.46 2.81
C GLU A 8 5.28 -11.62 2.51
N GLY A 9 4.88 -12.82 2.09
CA GLY A 9 3.50 -13.28 2.33
C GLY A 9 2.71 -13.80 1.15
N GLU A 10 3.28 -14.53 0.19
CA GLU A 10 2.50 -15.63 -0.39
C GLU A 10 2.62 -16.83 0.56
N GLU A 11 1.82 -16.82 1.63
CA GLU A 11 1.63 -18.05 2.42
C GLU A 11 1.04 -19.13 1.51
N PRO A 12 1.52 -20.39 1.61
CA PRO A 12 1.04 -21.47 0.76
C PRO A 12 -0.48 -21.59 0.84
N LEU A 13 -1.14 -21.71 -0.33
CA LEU A 13 -2.58 -21.88 -0.44
C LEU A 13 -3.08 -22.97 0.51
N GLY A 14 -3.81 -22.57 1.56
CA GLY A 14 -4.40 -23.50 2.53
C GLY A 14 -3.68 -23.62 3.88
N ALA A 15 -2.66 -22.80 4.17
CA ALA A 15 -2.12 -22.68 5.53
C ALA A 15 -3.23 -22.25 6.53
N PRO A 16 -3.28 -22.83 7.74
CA PRO A 16 -4.21 -22.40 8.77
C PRO A 16 -3.84 -21.00 9.26
N CYS A 17 -4.81 -20.08 9.28
CA CYS A 17 -4.60 -18.73 9.79
C CYS A 17 -4.21 -18.72 11.27
N ARG A 18 -3.40 -17.74 11.68
CA ARG A 18 -2.99 -17.53 13.07
C ARG A 18 -4.19 -17.11 13.92
N GLY A 19 -4.07 -17.22 15.25
CA GLY A 19 -5.19 -16.93 16.16
C GLY A 19 -5.70 -15.48 16.17
N HIS A 20 -4.93 -14.53 15.64
CA HIS A 20 -5.35 -13.13 15.45
C HIS A 20 -5.87 -12.83 14.04
N GLU A 21 -5.80 -13.81 13.15
CA GLU A 21 -6.21 -13.70 11.76
C GLU A 21 -7.54 -14.44 11.53
N ARG A 22 -8.19 -14.11 10.42
CA ARG A 22 -9.33 -14.83 9.87
C ARG A 22 -9.08 -15.11 8.39
N LYS A 23 -9.76 -16.12 7.87
CA LYS A 23 -9.74 -16.40 6.44
C LYS A 23 -10.60 -15.37 5.69
N TRP A 24 -10.04 -14.80 4.63
CA TRP A 24 -10.77 -14.00 3.65
C TRP A 24 -10.38 -14.46 2.25
N ARG A 25 -11.35 -15.02 1.51
CA ARG A 25 -11.10 -15.77 0.26
C ARG A 25 -10.03 -16.85 0.46
N ASN A 26 -8.89 -16.74 -0.22
CA ASN A 26 -7.76 -17.66 -0.16
C ASN A 26 -6.58 -17.13 0.69
N ARG A 27 -6.78 -16.03 1.44
CA ARG A 27 -5.73 -15.39 2.26
C ARG A 27 -6.13 -15.35 3.74
N CYS A 28 -5.13 -15.22 4.61
CA CYS A 28 -5.31 -14.88 6.01
C CYS A 28 -5.13 -13.36 6.17
N VAL A 29 -6.03 -12.74 6.92
CA VAL A 29 -6.04 -11.29 7.16
C VAL A 29 -6.35 -11.05 8.64
N ASP A 30 -5.91 -9.93 9.19
CA ASP A 30 -6.21 -9.59 10.60
C ASP A 30 -7.72 -9.59 10.87
N LYS A 31 -8.12 -10.17 12.01
CA LYS A 31 -9.53 -10.45 12.34
C LYS A 31 -10.42 -9.20 12.38
N GLY A 32 -9.87 -8.03 12.71
CA GLY A 32 -10.63 -6.79 12.81
C GLY A 32 -10.77 -6.04 11.48
N LEU A 33 -10.11 -6.50 10.41
CA LEU A 33 -10.35 -5.97 9.07
C LEU A 33 -11.76 -6.35 8.62
N LYS A 34 -12.52 -5.37 8.10
CA LYS A 34 -13.85 -5.61 7.53
C LYS A 34 -13.75 -6.08 6.07
N ASP A 35 -14.65 -6.96 5.65
CA ASP A 35 -14.70 -7.43 4.26
C ASP A 35 -14.90 -6.28 3.27
N GLU A 36 -15.76 -5.31 3.59
CA GLU A 36 -16.00 -4.11 2.77
C GLU A 36 -14.71 -3.32 2.47
N TRP A 37 -13.80 -3.20 3.45
CA TRP A 37 -12.52 -2.52 3.24
C TRP A 37 -11.65 -3.26 2.25
N LEU A 38 -11.60 -4.58 2.37
CA LEU A 38 -10.81 -5.44 1.50
C LEU A 38 -11.39 -5.44 0.08
N GLU A 39 -12.71 -5.45 -0.06
CA GLU A 39 -13.40 -5.34 -1.35
C GLU A 39 -13.08 -4.02 -2.05
N ARG A 40 -13.28 -2.89 -1.37
CA ARG A 40 -12.96 -1.55 -1.91
C ARG A 40 -11.50 -1.42 -2.35
N LEU A 41 -10.56 -1.94 -1.58
CA LEU A 41 -9.14 -1.94 -1.94
C LEU A 41 -8.83 -2.83 -3.15
N ASN A 42 -9.60 -3.92 -3.38
CA ASN A 42 -9.45 -4.77 -4.56
C ASN A 42 -10.15 -4.19 -5.81
N GLU A 43 -11.04 -3.23 -5.65
CA GLU A 43 -11.73 -2.52 -6.73
C GLU A 43 -10.93 -1.33 -7.30
N LEU A 44 -9.77 -1.00 -6.70
CA LEU A 44 -8.89 0.04 -7.23
C LEU A 44 -8.44 -0.30 -8.66
N THR A 45 -8.47 0.70 -9.55
CA THR A 45 -8.26 0.48 -10.99
C THR A 45 -6.78 0.30 -11.30
N LEU A 46 -5.92 1.13 -10.71
CA LEU A 46 -4.48 1.16 -11.01
C LEU A 46 -3.65 0.34 -10.04
N PHE A 47 -4.21 0.01 -8.88
CA PHE A 47 -3.47 -0.62 -7.79
C PHE A 47 -3.95 -2.03 -7.47
N ASP A 48 -2.99 -2.90 -7.13
CA ASP A 48 -3.22 -4.19 -6.49
C ASP A 48 -2.92 -4.09 -4.99
N LEU A 49 -3.76 -4.69 -4.15
CA LEU A 49 -3.50 -4.81 -2.72
C LEU A 49 -2.40 -5.84 -2.46
N ILE A 50 -1.26 -5.38 -1.92
CA ILE A 50 -0.14 -6.24 -1.53
C ILE A 50 -0.36 -6.76 -0.12
N SER A 51 -0.48 -5.83 0.82
CA SER A 51 -0.58 -6.13 2.24
C SER A 51 -1.37 -5.07 2.98
N ILE A 52 -2.03 -5.51 4.04
CA ILE A 52 -2.82 -4.68 4.96
C ILE A 52 -2.64 -5.26 6.35
N CYS A 53 -2.43 -4.39 7.32
CA CYS A 53 -2.20 -4.78 8.70
C CYS A 53 -2.91 -3.82 9.64
N GLU A 54 -3.49 -4.38 10.68
CA GLU A 54 -4.20 -3.70 11.75
C GLU A 54 -3.30 -3.02 12.78
N GLY A 55 -2.01 -3.29 12.74
CA GLY A 55 -1.06 -2.88 13.77
C GLY A 55 -1.08 -3.84 14.98
N HIS A 56 0.11 -4.09 15.52
CA HIS A 56 0.37 -5.01 16.62
C HIS A 56 0.85 -4.22 17.85
N GLU A 57 -0.02 -3.96 18.83
CA GLU A 57 0.31 -3.15 20.02
C GLU A 57 1.42 -3.77 20.88
N GLU A 58 1.57 -5.10 20.80
CA GLU A 58 2.65 -5.88 21.41
C GLU A 58 4.05 -5.56 20.86
N GLU A 59 4.14 -4.94 19.68
CA GLU A 59 5.40 -4.55 19.07
C GLU A 59 6.00 -3.30 19.74
N PRO A 60 7.33 -3.12 19.79
CA PRO A 60 7.97 -1.95 20.39
C PRO A 60 7.49 -0.62 19.78
N ILE A 61 7.47 0.45 20.58
CA ILE A 61 7.19 1.81 20.08
C ILE A 61 8.15 2.13 18.93
N GLY A 62 7.60 2.64 17.83
CA GLY A 62 8.38 2.95 16.62
C GLY A 62 8.59 1.78 15.67
N HIS A 63 8.21 0.54 16.04
CA HIS A 63 8.29 -0.59 15.13
C HIS A 63 7.25 -0.49 14.00
N PRO A 64 7.60 -0.75 12.73
CA PRO A 64 6.67 -0.58 11.60
C PRO A 64 5.40 -1.43 11.71
N ARG A 65 5.49 -2.62 12.31
CA ARG A 65 4.35 -3.52 12.52
C ARG A 65 3.41 -3.05 13.64
N ARG A 66 3.82 -2.09 14.47
CA ARG A 66 2.99 -1.56 15.56
C ARG A 66 1.82 -0.72 15.04
N LEU A 67 2.00 -0.05 13.92
CA LEU A 67 0.98 0.85 13.36
C LEU A 67 0.22 0.18 12.21
N PRO A 68 -1.08 0.52 12.05
CA PRO A 68 -1.82 0.03 10.91
C PRO A 68 -1.26 0.63 9.62
N HIS A 69 -1.25 -0.18 8.57
CA HIS A 69 -0.73 0.19 7.27
C HIS A 69 -1.42 -0.57 6.13
N ILE A 70 -1.40 0.03 4.94
CA ILE A 70 -1.87 -0.53 3.68
C ILE A 70 -0.76 -0.31 2.65
N ASN A 71 -0.35 -1.36 1.96
CA ASN A 71 0.60 -1.28 0.86
C ASN A 71 -0.07 -1.73 -0.43
N LEU A 72 0.02 -0.85 -1.43
CA LEU A 72 -0.57 -1.02 -2.74
C LEU A 72 0.53 -1.00 -3.80
N ARG A 73 0.48 -1.93 -4.75
CA ARG A 73 1.37 -1.95 -5.91
C ARG A 73 0.65 -1.32 -7.08
N LEU A 74 1.33 -0.46 -7.84
CA LEU A 74 0.82 -0.12 -9.17
C LEU A 74 0.81 -1.39 -10.03
N ARG A 75 -0.29 -1.67 -10.72
CA ARG A 75 -0.42 -2.82 -11.63
C ARG A 75 0.64 -2.76 -12.73
N GLU A 76 1.18 -3.92 -13.11
CA GLU A 76 2.24 -4.07 -14.11
C GLU A 76 1.96 -3.31 -15.41
N ALA A 77 0.69 -3.28 -15.85
CA ALA A 77 0.25 -2.59 -17.06
C ALA A 77 0.58 -1.08 -17.09
N HIS A 78 0.79 -0.45 -15.94
CA HIS A 78 1.06 0.99 -15.81
C HIS A 78 2.48 1.31 -15.34
N ILE A 79 3.26 0.31 -14.88
CA ILE A 79 4.59 0.55 -14.28
C ILE A 79 5.54 1.19 -15.31
N GLY A 80 5.65 0.62 -16.51
CA GLY A 80 6.60 1.13 -17.51
C GLY A 80 6.36 2.60 -17.87
N GLN A 81 5.09 2.97 -18.09
CA GLN A 81 4.72 4.38 -18.35
C GLN A 81 5.10 5.29 -17.18
N VAL A 82 4.87 4.82 -15.95
CA VAL A 82 5.16 5.59 -14.74
C VAL A 82 6.65 5.79 -14.53
N VAL A 83 7.46 4.75 -14.74
CA VAL A 83 8.91 4.84 -14.57
C VAL A 83 9.53 5.73 -15.63
N GLU A 84 9.18 5.54 -16.90
CA GLU A 84 9.73 6.29 -18.03
C GLU A 84 9.44 7.80 -17.92
N LYS A 85 8.20 8.15 -17.53
CA LYS A 85 7.74 9.54 -17.51
C LYS A 85 7.78 10.18 -16.12
N TRP A 86 8.37 9.54 -15.10
CA TRP A 86 8.33 10.00 -13.71
C TRP A 86 8.70 11.47 -13.53
N ASN A 87 9.78 11.91 -14.18
CA ASN A 87 10.25 13.29 -14.07
C ASN A 87 9.24 14.32 -14.58
N MET A 88 8.37 13.94 -15.53
CA MET A 88 7.35 14.82 -16.09
C MET A 88 6.18 15.03 -15.13
N PHE A 89 5.75 13.99 -14.41
CA PHE A 89 4.52 14.07 -13.59
C PHE A 89 4.75 13.99 -12.07
N LYS A 90 5.99 13.83 -11.58
CA LYS A 90 6.25 13.76 -10.12
C LYS A 90 5.65 14.94 -9.33
N ALA A 91 5.58 16.13 -9.93
CA ALA A 91 4.93 17.29 -9.32
C ALA A 91 3.41 17.13 -9.23
N ALA A 92 2.76 16.66 -10.32
CA ALA A 92 1.33 16.39 -10.34
C ALA A 92 0.95 15.25 -9.37
N VAL A 93 1.77 14.20 -9.29
CA VAL A 93 1.64 13.13 -8.29
C VAL A 93 1.79 13.65 -6.87
N GLY A 94 2.76 14.56 -6.63
CA GLY A 94 2.91 15.24 -5.35
C GLY A 94 1.65 16.03 -4.95
N SER A 95 1.06 16.77 -5.89
CA SER A 95 -0.21 17.49 -5.67
C SER A 95 -1.36 16.52 -5.35
N ALA A 96 -1.49 15.45 -6.14
CA ALA A 96 -2.52 14.44 -5.94
C ALA A 96 -2.39 13.73 -4.58
N LEU A 97 -1.15 13.43 -4.14
CA LEU A 97 -0.88 12.92 -2.79
C LEU A 97 -1.32 13.93 -1.73
N GLY A 98 -0.93 15.20 -1.89
CA GLY A 98 -1.31 16.27 -0.96
C GLY A 98 -2.83 16.36 -0.80
N GLU A 99 -3.56 16.42 -1.92
CA GLU A 99 -5.02 16.57 -1.93
C GLU A 99 -5.76 15.35 -1.35
N CYS A 100 -5.29 14.13 -1.63
CA CYS A 100 -5.97 12.92 -1.16
C CYS A 100 -5.62 12.53 0.28
N PHE A 101 -4.42 12.89 0.75
CA PHE A 101 -3.91 12.51 2.07
C PHE A 101 -3.84 13.69 3.07
N ASP A 102 -4.49 14.83 2.76
CA ASP A 102 -4.51 16.02 3.63
C ASP A 102 -5.22 15.80 4.99
N ALA A 103 -5.94 14.68 5.14
CA ALA A 103 -6.64 14.33 6.36
C ALA A 103 -5.65 13.88 7.47
N GLY A 104 -4.96 14.85 8.09
CA GLY A 104 -4.25 14.88 9.38
C GLY A 104 -3.51 13.63 9.89
N ARG A 105 -4.20 12.48 9.98
CA ARG A 105 -3.77 11.23 10.62
C ARG A 105 -3.39 10.11 9.63
N VAL A 106 -3.63 10.31 8.33
CA VAL A 106 -3.22 9.38 7.28
C VAL A 106 -1.95 9.92 6.62
N ARG A 107 -0.96 9.07 6.38
CA ARG A 107 0.21 9.40 5.57
C ARG A 107 0.23 8.52 4.34
N GLY A 108 0.18 9.13 3.16
CA GLY A 108 0.46 8.46 1.88
C GLY A 108 1.90 8.72 1.44
N HIS A 109 2.58 7.69 0.97
CA HIS A 109 3.90 7.79 0.34
C HIS A 109 3.89 6.98 -0.95
N PHE A 110 4.03 7.67 -2.08
CA PHE A 110 4.18 7.04 -3.38
C PHE A 110 5.67 7.01 -3.75
N GLU A 111 6.22 5.81 -3.95
CA GLU A 111 7.61 5.59 -4.32
C GLU A 111 7.72 4.82 -5.63
N ILE A 112 8.73 5.15 -6.42
CA ILE A 112 9.15 4.37 -7.59
C ILE A 112 10.56 3.86 -7.33
N ARG A 113 10.77 2.58 -7.60
CA ARG A 113 12.06 1.90 -7.50
C ARG A 113 12.35 1.27 -8.86
N SER A 114 13.50 1.62 -9.42
CA SER A 114 14.03 0.98 -10.62
C SER A 114 15.46 0.50 -10.36
N GLY A 115 15.82 -0.63 -10.95
CA GLY A 115 17.14 -1.24 -10.76
C GLY A 115 17.27 -2.54 -11.52
N TYR A 116 18.21 -3.37 -11.09
CA TYR A 116 18.44 -4.70 -11.64
C TYR A 116 18.48 -5.72 -10.51
N ALA A 117 17.79 -6.85 -10.69
CA ALA A 117 17.96 -8.04 -9.87
C ALA A 117 18.95 -8.98 -10.56
N SER A 118 19.90 -9.52 -9.82
CA SER A 118 20.89 -10.48 -10.32
C SER A 118 20.65 -11.85 -9.70
N ASP A 119 20.51 -12.87 -10.54
CA ASP A 119 20.43 -14.27 -10.14
C ASP A 119 21.46 -15.13 -10.89
N ARG A 120 21.39 -16.45 -10.76
CA ARG A 120 22.32 -17.38 -11.44
C ARG A 120 22.20 -17.35 -12.98
N LYS A 121 21.13 -16.78 -13.54
CA LYS A 121 20.82 -16.75 -14.97
C LYS A 121 21.16 -15.40 -15.62
N GLY A 122 21.34 -14.34 -14.82
CA GLY A 122 21.75 -13.03 -15.32
C GLY A 122 21.22 -11.89 -14.47
N SER A 123 21.30 -10.67 -15.00
CA SER A 123 20.71 -9.48 -14.41
C SER A 123 19.49 -9.04 -15.23
N GLU A 124 18.34 -8.95 -14.59
CA GLU A 124 17.08 -8.50 -15.18
C GLU A 124 16.66 -7.15 -14.59
N PRO A 125 16.10 -6.22 -15.38
CA PRO A 125 15.58 -4.97 -14.85
C PRO A 125 14.39 -5.25 -13.91
N VAL A 126 14.29 -4.47 -12.83
CA VAL A 126 13.19 -4.52 -11.89
C VAL A 126 12.64 -3.12 -11.69
N GLU A 127 11.35 -2.98 -11.92
CA GLU A 127 10.60 -1.73 -11.75
C GLU A 127 9.41 -1.96 -10.83
N VAL A 128 9.26 -1.11 -9.83
CA VAL A 128 8.18 -1.19 -8.86
C VAL A 128 7.71 0.22 -8.52
N ALA A 129 6.39 0.45 -8.56
CA ALA A 129 5.76 1.63 -8.00
C ALA A 129 4.83 1.23 -6.85
N LEU A 130 4.99 1.85 -5.68
CA LEU A 130 4.30 1.50 -4.44
C LEU A 130 3.63 2.72 -3.82
N LEU A 131 2.35 2.57 -3.48
CA LEU A 131 1.67 3.48 -2.57
C LEU A 131 1.63 2.84 -1.18
N ARG A 132 2.33 3.44 -0.23
CA ARG A 132 2.34 3.05 1.18
C ARG A 132 1.46 4.01 1.96
N ILE A 133 0.52 3.48 2.71
CA ILE A 133 -0.38 4.25 3.56
C ILE A 133 -0.17 3.80 5.00
N SER A 134 0.14 4.73 5.89
CA SER A 134 0.40 4.42 7.30
C SER A 134 -0.22 5.42 8.25
N ALA A 135 -0.52 4.96 9.47
CA ALA A 135 -0.80 5.87 10.57
C ALA A 135 0.46 6.64 10.97
N ARG A 136 0.26 7.82 11.57
CA ARG A 136 1.35 8.60 12.16
C ARG A 136 1.67 8.09 13.57
N PHE A 137 2.95 8.12 13.95
CA PHE A 137 3.46 7.59 15.22
C PHE A 137 2.95 8.32 16.48
N ASP A 138 2.43 9.54 16.34
CA ASP A 138 1.77 10.28 17.41
C ASP A 138 0.35 9.76 17.73
N MET A 139 -0.14 8.80 16.94
CA MET A 139 -1.33 8.02 17.28
C MET A 139 -0.94 6.80 18.11
N GLU A 140 -0.82 6.96 19.43
CA GLU A 140 -1.05 5.80 20.30
C GLU A 140 -2.55 5.46 20.24
N PRO A 141 -2.93 4.25 19.84
CA PRO A 141 -4.34 3.88 19.76
C PRO A 141 -4.94 3.77 21.17
N SER A 142 -5.72 4.76 21.60
CA SER A 142 -6.70 4.53 22.64
C SER A 142 -7.84 3.70 22.05
N SER A 143 -7.93 2.44 22.47
CA SER A 143 -9.01 1.47 22.25
C SER A 143 -10.08 1.81 21.18
N GLY A 144 -10.08 1.06 20.06
CA GLY A 144 -11.27 0.70 19.26
C GLY A 144 -11.86 1.74 18.29
N SER A 145 -12.10 2.98 18.71
CA SER A 145 -12.77 4.01 17.87
C SER A 145 -11.85 4.65 16.81
N PRO A 146 -10.59 5.02 17.11
CA PRO A 146 -9.72 5.71 16.15
C PRO A 146 -9.27 4.87 14.95
N LYS A 147 -9.31 3.53 15.07
CA LYS A 147 -8.76 2.61 14.07
C LYS A 147 -9.68 2.39 12.88
N ASN A 148 -10.97 2.19 13.12
CA ASN A 148 -11.95 2.07 12.02
C ASN A 148 -11.97 3.36 11.19
N GLU A 149 -11.98 4.52 11.87
CA GLU A 149 -11.91 5.82 11.22
C GLU A 149 -10.63 5.97 10.39
N TRP A 150 -9.49 5.48 10.89
CA TRP A 150 -8.25 5.49 10.13
C TRP A 150 -8.34 4.64 8.85
N PHE A 151 -8.90 3.43 8.92
CA PHE A 151 -9.08 2.59 7.73
C PHE A 151 -10.01 3.25 6.72
N GLU A 152 -11.16 3.78 7.15
CA GLU A 152 -12.10 4.46 6.26
C GLU A 152 -11.44 5.65 5.53
N LYS A 153 -10.73 6.49 6.27
CA LYS A 153 -10.01 7.64 5.69
C LYS A 153 -8.88 7.19 4.77
N SER A 154 -8.16 6.12 5.11
CA SER A 154 -7.06 5.60 4.31
C SER A 154 -7.54 5.01 2.99
N ILE A 155 -8.64 4.28 2.99
CA ILE A 155 -9.24 3.69 1.80
C ILE A 155 -9.83 4.78 0.91
N ALA A 156 -10.55 5.75 1.48
CA ALA A 156 -11.05 6.91 0.73
C ALA A 156 -9.90 7.73 0.09
N ALA A 157 -8.78 7.89 0.79
CA ALA A 157 -7.59 8.53 0.25
C ALA A 157 -6.96 7.71 -0.89
N ALA A 158 -6.90 6.39 -0.76
CA ALA A 158 -6.43 5.50 -1.82
C ALA A 158 -7.32 5.59 -3.08
N GLU A 159 -8.65 5.55 -2.91
CA GLU A 159 -9.62 5.71 -4.02
C GLU A 159 -9.52 7.07 -4.70
N CYS A 160 -9.31 8.14 -3.92
CA CYS A 160 -9.05 9.48 -4.44
C CYS A 160 -7.76 9.49 -5.28
N PHE A 161 -6.70 8.89 -4.77
CA PHE A 161 -5.39 8.90 -5.42
C PHE A 161 -5.38 8.02 -6.68
N ASP A 162 -6.02 6.86 -6.66
CA ASP A 162 -6.23 5.98 -7.81
C ASP A 162 -6.87 6.74 -8.98
N LYS A 163 -7.98 7.44 -8.71
CA LYS A 163 -8.67 8.26 -9.72
C LYS A 163 -7.82 9.41 -10.25
N LYS A 164 -7.10 10.13 -9.39
CA LYS A 164 -6.26 11.27 -9.80
C LYS A 164 -5.04 10.81 -10.58
N LEU A 165 -4.40 9.72 -10.16
CA LEU A 165 -3.28 9.14 -10.88
C LEU A 165 -3.72 8.68 -12.27
N GLY A 166 -4.91 8.09 -12.40
CA GLY A 166 -5.46 7.69 -13.71
C GLY A 166 -5.52 8.85 -14.69
N ARG A 167 -6.09 9.98 -14.25
CA ARG A 167 -6.14 11.21 -15.05
C ARG A 167 -4.77 11.76 -15.41
N ILE A 168 -3.81 11.67 -14.49
CA ILE A 168 -2.43 12.07 -14.77
C ILE A 168 -1.86 11.18 -15.87
N LEU A 169 -2.02 9.86 -15.78
CA LEU A 169 -1.49 8.91 -16.77
C LEU A 169 -2.16 9.06 -18.15
N GLU A 170 -3.46 9.32 -18.19
CA GLU A 170 -4.20 9.60 -19.42
C GLU A 170 -3.67 10.86 -20.12
N ALA A 171 -3.50 11.96 -19.38
CA ALA A 171 -3.05 13.23 -19.92
C ALA A 171 -1.63 13.23 -20.51
N VAL A 172 -0.81 12.21 -20.21
CA VAL A 172 0.53 12.03 -20.80
C VAL A 172 0.61 10.86 -21.78
N ALA A 173 -0.47 10.12 -22.01
CA ALA A 173 -0.53 9.11 -23.06
C ALA A 173 -0.74 9.73 -24.46
N GLU A 174 -1.21 10.98 -24.50
CA GLU A 174 -1.35 11.85 -25.68
C GLU A 174 -0.04 12.59 -26.00
#